data_AF-A0A8C5FWL0-F1
#
_entry.id   AF-A0A8C5FWL0-F1
#
_cell.length_a   1.000
_cell.length_b   1.000
_cell.length_c   1.000
_cell.angle_alpha   90.00
_cell.angle_beta   90.00
_cell.angle_gamma   90.00
#
_symmetry.space_group_name_H-M   'P 1'
#
loop_
_entity.id
_entity.type
_entity.pdbx_description
1 polymer ?
#
loop_
_entity_poly.entity_id
_entity_poly.type
_entity_poly.pdbx_seq_one_letter_code
_entity_poly.pdbx_strand_id
1 'polypeptide(L)'
;ILQMSYSYRLEGELATPASGTDPLEAECPVCYQEYNRYTKCPRMLECLHVFCGECLQRIQLCPCDAHGLPAIPCPLCRHLTPLLSGDTLCLPPNLRILARLPPAAYSLPSSLQAAPRLHASVTQRVYSLNNLRGLRSMKWELIGICGCGWL
;
A
#
# COMPACT_ATOMS: atom_id res chain seq x y z
N ILE A 1 -28.05 7.79 56.94
CA ILE A 1 -29.09 6.85 56.43
C ILE A 1 -29.03 6.91 54.91
N LEU A 2 -28.53 5.82 54.32
CA LEU A 2 -28.46 5.51 52.88
C LEU A 2 -27.49 6.32 52.00
N GLN A 3 -26.24 5.84 51.93
CA GLN A 3 -25.57 5.63 50.65
C GLN A 3 -26.35 4.54 49.87
N MET A 4 -26.88 4.84 48.69
CA MET A 4 -26.96 3.95 47.50
C MET A 4 -27.85 4.56 46.41
N SER A 5 -27.54 4.25 45.15
CA SER A 5 -28.38 4.36 43.94
C SER A 5 -28.20 5.56 43.00
N TYR A 6 -26.97 5.93 42.70
CA TYR A 6 -26.62 5.97 41.27
C TYR A 6 -25.27 5.28 41.04
N SER A 7 -25.35 3.97 41.22
CA SER A 7 -24.40 3.00 40.70
C SER A 7 -24.22 3.16 39.19
N TYR A 8 -23.18 3.88 38.76
CA TYR A 8 -22.52 3.53 37.51
C TYR A 8 -21.42 2.51 37.87
N ARG A 9 -21.73 1.24 37.59
CA ARG A 9 -20.82 0.12 37.79
C ARG A 9 -19.53 0.35 37.00
N LEU A 10 -18.41 0.41 37.71
CA LEU A 10 -17.10 0.02 37.20
C LEU A 10 -17.02 -1.50 37.30
N GLU A 11 -17.38 -2.20 36.23
CA GLU A 11 -17.09 -3.62 35.96
C GLU A 11 -17.36 -3.76 34.45
N GLY A 12 -16.52 -4.23 33.54
CA GLY A 12 -15.24 -4.89 33.52
C GLY A 12 -14.97 -5.13 32.02
N GLU A 13 -13.78 -4.84 31.53
CA GLU A 13 -12.78 -5.89 31.31
C GLU A 13 -12.94 -6.56 29.93
N LEU A 14 -12.22 -6.04 28.94
CA LEU A 14 -11.13 -6.75 28.28
C LEU A 14 -10.71 -5.95 27.03
N ALA A 15 -10.00 -4.84 27.23
CA ALA A 15 -9.17 -4.31 26.15
C ALA A 15 -7.94 -5.22 26.05
N THR A 16 -8.12 -6.36 25.38
CA THR A 16 -6.99 -7.02 24.71
C THR A 16 -6.21 -5.96 23.93
N PRO A 17 -4.87 -5.91 23.96
CA PRO A 17 -4.10 -5.23 22.92
C PRO A 17 -4.15 -6.07 21.64
N ALA A 18 -5.35 -6.40 21.18
CA ALA A 18 -5.58 -6.89 19.83
C ALA A 18 -5.64 -5.62 18.97
N SER A 19 -4.47 -5.26 18.41
CA SER A 19 -4.32 -4.52 17.15
C SER A 19 -5.65 -3.96 16.63
N GLY A 20 -6.01 -2.75 17.07
CA GLY A 20 -7.26 -2.09 16.70
C GLY A 20 -7.29 -1.80 15.21
N THR A 21 -7.77 -2.76 14.42
CA THR A 21 -8.29 -2.59 13.07
C THR A 21 -9.80 -2.60 13.22
N ASP A 22 -10.43 -1.43 13.18
CA ASP A 22 -11.87 -1.40 12.91
C ASP A 22 -12.07 -2.11 11.55
N PRO A 23 -12.90 -3.17 11.46
CA PRO A 23 -13.08 -3.95 10.23
C PRO A 23 -13.42 -3.09 9.01
N LEU A 24 -14.08 -1.95 9.23
CA LEU A 24 -14.53 -1.03 8.19
C LEU A 24 -13.36 -0.30 7.52
N GLU A 25 -12.19 -0.22 8.16
CA GLU A 25 -10.98 0.40 7.57
C GLU A 25 -10.29 -0.51 6.53
N ALA A 26 -10.61 -1.80 6.51
CA ALA A 26 -10.00 -2.78 5.62
C ALA A 26 -10.90 -3.20 4.45
N GLU A 27 -12.08 -2.58 4.31
CA GLU A 27 -13.08 -2.90 3.29
C GLU A 27 -13.36 -1.71 2.38
N CYS A 28 -13.72 -2.00 1.13
CA CYS A 28 -14.08 -0.97 0.18
C CYS A 28 -15.51 -0.47 0.40
N PRO A 29 -15.76 0.85 0.54
CA PRO A 29 -17.11 1.38 0.80
C PRO A 29 -18.08 1.26 -0.37
N VAL A 30 -17.61 0.87 -1.56
CA VAL A 30 -18.44 0.69 -2.77
C VAL A 30 -18.88 -0.75 -2.95
N CYS A 31 -18.00 -1.71 -2.70
CA CYS A 31 -18.29 -3.13 -2.93
C CYS A 31 -18.32 -3.97 -1.66
N TYR A 32 -18.03 -3.38 -0.50
CA TYR A 32 -18.01 -4.02 0.82
C TYR A 32 -17.19 -5.32 0.84
N GLN A 33 -16.07 -5.33 0.10
CA GLN A 33 -15.13 -6.44 0.07
C GLN A 33 -13.80 -5.97 0.66
N GLU A 34 -13.10 -6.89 1.31
CA GLU A 34 -11.76 -6.66 1.85
C GLU A 34 -10.77 -6.22 0.76
N TYR A 35 -9.87 -5.31 1.13
CA TYR A 35 -8.78 -4.90 0.27
C TYR A 35 -7.75 -6.02 0.12
N ASN A 36 -7.16 -6.13 -1.06
CA ASN A 36 -6.08 -7.07 -1.36
C ASN A 36 -4.97 -6.38 -2.14
N ARG A 37 -3.79 -6.99 -2.24
CA ARG A 37 -2.63 -6.40 -2.94
C ARG A 37 -2.72 -6.48 -4.48
N TYR A 38 -3.77 -7.09 -5.01
CA TYR A 38 -3.93 -7.41 -6.42
C TYR A 38 -5.05 -6.56 -7.03
N THR A 39 -6.24 -7.14 -7.26
CA THR A 39 -7.38 -6.50 -7.93
C THR A 39 -8.08 -5.47 -7.05
N LYS A 40 -8.14 -5.72 -5.73
CA LYS A 40 -8.76 -4.84 -4.74
C LYS A 40 -7.72 -3.97 -4.02
N CYS A 41 -6.66 -3.56 -4.73
CA CYS A 41 -5.67 -2.64 -4.18
C CYS A 41 -6.36 -1.33 -3.76
N PRO A 42 -6.22 -0.86 -2.50
CA PRO A 42 -6.82 0.37 -2.03
C PRO A 42 -6.11 1.56 -2.68
N ARG A 43 -6.85 2.36 -3.45
CA ARG A 43 -6.34 3.53 -4.18
C ARG A 43 -7.03 4.79 -3.70
N MET A 44 -6.25 5.86 -3.65
CA MET A 44 -6.66 7.14 -3.10
C MET A 44 -6.91 8.15 -4.22
N LEU A 45 -8.04 8.85 -4.14
CA LEU A 45 -8.36 10.00 -5.00
C LEU A 45 -7.75 11.29 -4.41
N GLU A 46 -7.78 12.40 -5.16
CA GLU A 46 -7.28 13.71 -4.67
C GLU A 46 -8.01 14.20 -3.42
N CYS A 47 -9.29 13.84 -3.28
CA CYS A 47 -10.08 14.10 -2.08
C CYS A 47 -9.74 13.19 -0.88
N LEU A 48 -8.69 12.38 -0.96
CA LEU A 48 -8.20 11.45 0.07
C LEU A 48 -9.14 10.28 0.42
N HIS A 49 -10.27 10.13 -0.27
CA HIS A 49 -11.10 8.94 -0.15
C HIS A 49 -10.47 7.73 -0.83
N VAL A 50 -10.67 6.55 -0.24
CA VAL A 50 -10.03 5.31 -0.66
C VAL A 50 -11.06 4.31 -1.19
N PHE A 51 -10.76 3.71 -2.34
CA PHE A 51 -11.62 2.71 -2.99
C PHE A 51 -10.79 1.57 -3.57
N CYS A 52 -11.43 0.44 -3.86
CA CYS A 52 -10.77 -0.69 -4.49
C CYS A 52 -10.42 -0.38 -5.96
N GLY A 53 -9.25 -0.80 -6.43
CA GLY A 53 -8.84 -0.56 -7.83
C GLY A 53 -9.84 -1.12 -8.86
N GLU A 54 -10.45 -2.26 -8.58
CA GLU A 54 -11.51 -2.85 -9.41
C GLU A 54 -12.80 -2.00 -9.46
N CYS A 55 -13.08 -1.29 -8.38
CA CYS A 55 -14.25 -0.43 -8.23
C CYS A 55 -14.04 0.84 -9.04
N LEU A 56 -12.86 1.45 -8.92
CA LEU A 56 -12.48 2.64 -9.67
C LEU A 56 -12.46 2.40 -11.18
N GLN A 57 -11.99 1.23 -11.64
CA GLN A 57 -12.02 0.86 -13.06
C GLN A 57 -13.43 0.76 -13.64
N ARG A 58 -14.45 0.50 -12.81
CA ARG A 58 -15.86 0.44 -13.26
C ARG A 58 -16.56 1.79 -13.20
N ILE A 59 -15.97 2.80 -12.57
CA ILE A 59 -16.56 4.13 -12.52
C ILE A 59 -16.39 4.79 -13.89
N GLN A 60 -17.47 5.35 -14.40
CA GLN A 60 -17.45 6.10 -15.65
C GLN A 60 -16.57 7.34 -15.50
N LEU A 61 -15.55 7.44 -16.34
CA LEU A 61 -14.71 8.64 -16.42
C LEU A 61 -15.49 9.79 -17.04
N CYS A 62 -15.32 10.97 -16.47
CA CYS A 62 -15.77 12.23 -17.04
C CYS A 62 -14.77 12.64 -18.13
N PRO A 63 -15.22 12.88 -19.38
CA PRO A 63 -14.34 13.19 -20.51
C PRO A 63 -13.74 14.60 -20.49
N CYS A 64 -14.08 15.43 -19.50
CA CYS A 64 -13.60 16.81 -19.41
C CYS A 64 -13.36 17.19 -17.95
N ASP A 65 -12.10 17.28 -17.56
CA ASP A 65 -11.68 18.34 -16.64
C ASP A 65 -11.42 19.65 -17.41
N ALA A 66 -11.06 20.73 -16.71
CA ALA A 66 -10.76 22.03 -17.34
C ALA A 66 -9.56 21.99 -18.32
N HIS A 67 -8.80 20.90 -18.35
CA HIS A 67 -7.58 20.73 -19.13
C HIS A 67 -7.70 19.66 -20.23
N GLY A 68 -8.89 19.07 -20.42
CA GLY A 68 -9.14 18.04 -21.44
C GLY A 68 -8.60 16.66 -21.09
N LEU A 69 -8.22 16.41 -19.83
CA LEU A 69 -7.85 15.09 -19.33
C LEU A 69 -9.09 14.36 -18.80
N PRO A 70 -9.12 13.02 -18.93
CA PRO A 70 -10.17 12.22 -18.30
C PRO A 70 -10.07 12.33 -16.77
N ALA A 71 -11.19 12.55 -16.10
CA ALA A 71 -11.25 12.65 -14.66
C ALA A 71 -12.24 11.65 -14.06
N ILE A 72 -11.92 11.09 -12.91
CA ILE A 72 -12.79 10.17 -12.18
C ILE A 72 -13.53 10.93 -11.07
N PRO A 73 -14.87 10.86 -10.99
CA PRO A 73 -15.61 11.43 -9.87
C PRO A 73 -15.53 10.53 -8.64
N CYS A 74 -15.31 11.13 -7.47
CA CYS A 74 -15.40 10.43 -6.19
C CYS A 74 -16.85 9.98 -5.89
N PRO A 75 -17.09 8.68 -5.60
CA PRO A 75 -18.42 8.19 -5.21
C PRO A 75 -19.03 8.85 -3.97
N LEU A 76 -18.19 9.37 -3.05
CA LEU A 76 -18.63 9.92 -1.77
C LEU A 76 -18.85 11.43 -1.82
N CYS A 77 -17.91 12.18 -2.42
CA CYS A 77 -17.95 13.64 -2.39
C CYS A 77 -18.02 14.31 -3.77
N ARG A 78 -18.09 13.53 -4.86
CA ARG A 78 -18.12 14.00 -6.26
C ARG A 78 -16.94 14.86 -6.71
N HIS A 79 -15.91 15.00 -5.90
CA HIS A 79 -14.66 15.64 -6.29
C HIS A 79 -14.05 14.91 -7.50
N LEU A 80 -13.64 15.65 -8.52
CA LEU A 80 -13.03 15.10 -9.73
C LEU A 80 -11.53 14.94 -9.50
N THR A 81 -11.00 13.76 -9.81
CA THR A 81 -9.56 13.51 -9.79
C THR A 81 -9.08 13.30 -11.24
N PRO A 82 -8.23 14.17 -11.79
CA PRO A 82 -7.68 14.02 -13.13
C PRO A 82 -6.77 12.80 -13.22
N LEU A 83 -6.86 12.08 -14.33
CA LEU A 83 -6.04 10.90 -14.62
C LEU A 83 -5.09 11.24 -15.76
N LEU A 84 -3.79 11.37 -15.45
CA LEU A 84 -2.78 11.72 -16.46
C LEU A 84 -2.71 10.72 -17.63
N SER A 85 -2.96 9.44 -17.37
CA SER A 85 -2.92 8.37 -18.37
C SER A 85 -4.30 7.78 -18.70
N GLY A 86 -5.38 8.34 -18.13
CA GLY A 86 -6.73 7.74 -18.20
C GLY A 86 -6.92 6.48 -17.35
N ASP A 87 -5.85 5.91 -16.82
CA ASP A 87 -5.90 4.70 -16.00
C ASP A 87 -6.03 5.01 -14.51
N THR A 88 -7.09 4.48 -13.89
CA THR A 88 -7.26 4.54 -12.43
C THR A 88 -6.19 3.75 -11.68
N LEU A 89 -5.44 2.88 -12.37
CA LEU A 89 -4.31 2.15 -11.81
C LEU A 89 -3.08 3.03 -11.55
N CYS A 90 -3.03 4.23 -12.12
CA CYS A 90 -1.98 5.21 -11.84
C CYS A 90 -2.21 5.97 -10.52
N LEU A 91 -3.40 5.85 -9.92
CA LEU A 91 -3.71 6.51 -8.66
C LEU A 91 -2.88 5.95 -7.51
N PRO A 92 -2.42 6.80 -6.57
CA PRO A 92 -1.56 6.38 -5.47
C PRO A 92 -2.27 5.35 -4.59
N PRO A 93 -1.61 4.23 -4.25
CA PRO A 93 -2.17 3.27 -3.31
C PRO A 93 -2.13 3.81 -1.88
N ASN A 94 -3.11 3.42 -1.07
CA ASN A 94 -3.09 3.72 0.36
C ASN A 94 -2.15 2.74 1.08
N LEU A 95 -0.93 3.20 1.37
CA LEU A 95 0.09 2.39 2.03
C LEU A 95 -0.26 2.00 3.47
N ARG A 96 -1.08 2.79 4.16
CA ARG A 96 -1.52 2.50 5.54
C ARG A 96 -2.38 1.25 5.59
N ILE A 97 -3.33 1.12 4.65
CA ILE A 97 -4.17 -0.08 4.52
C ILE A 97 -3.31 -1.25 4.01
N LEU A 98 -2.50 -1.05 2.97
CA LEU A 98 -1.64 -2.11 2.42
C LEU A 98 -0.65 -2.69 3.44
N ALA A 99 -0.14 -1.88 4.36
CA ALA A 99 0.78 -2.33 5.40
C ALA A 99 0.13 -3.30 6.40
N ARG A 100 -1.20 -3.25 6.54
CA ARG A 100 -1.99 -4.10 7.44
C ARG A 100 -2.50 -5.36 6.75
N LEU A 101 -2.52 -5.38 5.43
CA LEU A 101 -2.92 -6.57 4.67
C LEU A 101 -1.90 -7.70 4.87
N PRO A 102 -2.35 -8.97 4.90
CA PRO A 102 -1.43 -10.09 4.93
C PRO A 102 -0.41 -9.95 3.79
N PRO A 103 0.85 -10.39 4.00
CA PRO A 103 1.83 -10.44 2.94
C PRO A 103 1.19 -11.10 1.73
N ALA A 104 1.51 -10.62 0.52
CA ALA A 104 1.19 -11.37 -0.69
C ALA A 104 1.81 -12.75 -0.49
N ALA A 105 0.98 -13.73 -0.11
CA ALA A 105 1.39 -15.10 -0.08
C ALA A 105 1.63 -15.40 -1.55
N TYR A 106 2.88 -15.29 -1.97
CA TYR A 106 3.32 -16.11 -3.07
C TYR A 106 2.98 -17.52 -2.59
N SER A 107 1.87 -18.07 -3.09
CA SER A 107 1.59 -19.49 -2.94
C SER A 107 2.70 -20.14 -3.74
N LEU A 108 3.83 -20.35 -3.08
CA LEU A 108 4.96 -21.03 -3.65
C LEU A 108 4.39 -22.39 -4.03
N PRO A 109 4.37 -22.76 -5.33
CA PRO A 109 3.73 -23.99 -5.74
C PRO A 109 4.29 -25.11 -4.88
N SER A 110 3.44 -26.05 -4.47
CA SER A 110 3.78 -27.12 -3.52
C SER A 110 5.07 -27.87 -3.87
N SER A 111 5.51 -27.77 -5.12
CA SER A 111 6.78 -28.29 -5.65
C SER A 111 8.06 -27.69 -5.07
N LEU A 112 8.11 -26.47 -4.50
CA LEU A 112 9.32 -26.02 -3.75
C LEU A 112 9.16 -25.88 -2.23
N GLN A 113 8.08 -26.40 -1.65
CA GLN A 113 7.95 -26.51 -0.19
C GLN A 113 8.81 -27.64 0.40
N ALA A 114 9.43 -28.47 -0.44
CA ALA A 114 10.31 -29.58 -0.05
C ALA A 114 11.82 -29.26 -0.14
N ALA A 115 12.23 -27.99 -0.22
CA ALA A 115 13.64 -27.67 -0.11
C ALA A 115 14.09 -27.78 1.36
N PRO A 116 15.07 -28.65 1.70
CA PRO A 116 15.59 -28.69 3.06
C PRO A 116 16.18 -27.33 3.39
N ARG A 117 15.98 -26.87 4.64
CA ARG A 117 16.63 -25.66 5.16
C ARG A 117 18.14 -25.88 5.11
N LEU A 118 18.79 -25.41 4.04
CA LEU A 118 20.23 -25.20 4.04
C LEU A 118 20.47 -24.11 5.07
N HIS A 119 20.87 -24.51 6.28
CA HIS A 119 21.42 -23.61 7.27
C HIS A 119 22.66 -23.00 6.63
N ALA A 120 22.55 -21.76 6.14
CA ALA A 120 23.69 -21.01 5.67
C ALA A 120 24.58 -20.75 6.89
N SER A 121 25.59 -21.60 7.09
CA SER A 121 26.67 -21.34 8.02
C SER A 121 27.37 -20.07 7.55
N VAL A 122 27.03 -18.95 8.18
CA VAL A 122 27.69 -17.66 8.01
C VAL A 122 29.14 -17.83 8.44
N THR A 123 30.03 -18.00 7.47
CA THR A 123 31.47 -17.86 7.70
C THR A 123 31.78 -16.38 7.64
N GLN A 124 31.95 -15.75 8.80
CA GLN A 124 32.48 -14.40 8.88
C GLN A 124 33.93 -14.42 8.34
N ARG A 125 34.14 -13.93 7.13
CA ARG A 125 35.47 -13.54 6.66
C ARG A 125 35.76 -12.16 7.22
N VAL A 126 36.58 -12.10 8.26
CA VAL A 126 37.21 -10.87 8.74
C VAL A 126 38.15 -10.39 7.63
N TYR A 127 37.77 -9.34 6.91
CA TYR A 127 38.71 -8.65 6.02
C TYR A 127 39.59 -7.76 6.89
N SER A 128 40.88 -8.08 6.92
CA SER A 128 41.89 -7.19 7.49
C SER A 128 41.89 -5.89 6.68
N LEU A 129 41.36 -4.81 7.26
CA LEU A 129 41.41 -3.46 6.71
C LEU A 129 42.85 -2.95 6.79
N ASN A 130 43.71 -3.40 5.88
CA ASN A 130 45.08 -2.90 5.79
C ASN A 130 45.63 -2.97 4.36
N ASN A 131 44.83 -2.65 3.33
CA ASN A 131 45.40 -2.14 2.07
C ASN A 131 44.36 -1.56 1.09
N LEU A 132 43.89 -0.33 1.32
CA LEU A 132 43.16 0.45 0.30
C LEU A 132 43.73 1.88 0.24
N ARG A 133 45.03 2.00 -0.02
CA ARG A 133 45.56 3.17 -0.74
C ARG A 133 45.75 2.76 -2.19
N GLY A 134 44.74 3.06 -3.01
CA GLY A 134 44.86 3.02 -4.46
C GLY A 134 43.91 2.05 -5.13
N LEU A 135 42.72 2.54 -5.48
CA LEU A 135 42.26 2.47 -6.86
C LEU A 135 41.19 3.54 -7.06
N ARG A 136 41.66 4.66 -7.61
CA ARG A 136 40.89 5.82 -7.99
C ARG A 136 40.13 5.47 -9.28
N SER A 137 38.87 5.90 -9.36
CA SER A 137 38.17 6.29 -10.60
C SER A 137 37.83 5.21 -11.64
N MET A 138 36.60 4.69 -11.58
CA MET A 138 35.94 4.02 -12.72
C MET A 138 34.64 4.76 -13.06
N LYS A 139 34.77 5.79 -13.90
CA LYS A 139 33.96 6.08 -15.09
C LYS A 139 32.52 5.55 -15.08
N TRP A 140 31.56 6.39 -14.70
CA TRP A 140 30.12 6.19 -14.92
C TRP A 140 29.75 6.72 -16.31
N GLU A 141 30.01 5.97 -17.37
CA GLU A 141 29.52 6.34 -18.70
C GLU A 141 28.79 5.15 -19.32
N LEU A 142 27.58 5.44 -19.83
CA LEU A 142 26.76 4.67 -20.77
C LEU A 142 25.83 3.58 -20.21
N ILE A 143 24.81 4.03 -19.47
CA ILE A 143 23.45 3.52 -19.69
C ILE A 143 22.58 4.73 -20.00
N GLY A 144 22.55 5.11 -21.28
CA GLY A 144 21.55 6.03 -21.78
C GLY A 144 20.21 5.31 -21.87
N ILE A 145 19.17 5.90 -21.32
CA ILE A 145 17.80 5.96 -21.88
C ILE A 145 17.05 7.09 -21.17
N CYS A 146 16.24 7.77 -21.99
CA CYS A 146 15.26 8.82 -21.71
C CYS A 146 15.79 10.24 -21.51
N GLY A 147 15.99 10.90 -22.66
CA GLY A 147 16.10 12.35 -22.73
C GLY A 147 14.84 13.04 -22.25
N CYS A 148 15.02 14.01 -21.36
CA CYS A 148 14.13 15.15 -21.22
C CYS A 148 15.05 16.36 -21.38
N GLY A 149 14.90 17.04 -22.52
CA GLY A 149 15.57 18.30 -22.78
C GLY A 149 15.09 19.34 -21.78
N TRP A 150 16.04 20.07 -21.19
CA TRP A 150 15.78 21.30 -20.47
C TRP A 150 16.46 22.41 -21.26
N LEU A 151 15.61 23.24 -21.87
CA LEU A 151 15.93 24.62 -22.21
C LEU A 151 15.87 25.44 -20.92
#